data_AF-A0A674EUM7-F1
#
_entry.id   AF-A0A674EUM7-F1
#
_cell.length_a   1.000
_cell.length_b   1.000
_cell.length_c   1.000
_cell.angle_alpha   90.00
_cell.angle_beta   90.00
_cell.angle_gamma   90.00
#
_symmetry.space_group_name_H-M   'P 1'
#
loop_
_entity.id
_entity.type
_entity.pdbx_description
1 polymer ?
#
loop_
_entity_poly.entity_id
_entity_poly.type
_entity_poly.pdbx_seq_one_letter_code
_entity_poly.pdbx_strand_id
1 'polypeptide(L)'
;MVRWFHRDISGLDAESVLKSRGVHGSFLARPSRKNQGDFSLSVRVGELVTHIRIQNTGDFYDLYGGEKFATLSELVEYYTAENGILQDTDGTIIELKYPFNCSDPTTERWYHGHLSGPNAEKLLWERDEPGTFLVRESLSKPGDFVLSVLTEEKSKASSGGRRVSHIKIMCQNDRYTVGGKEMFDTLADLMEHYKRKGIEEMSGTWVHLKQPYFSTRVNAADIDSRVRLLDQMAEGENEGDKKSKAGFWEEFDALQKQETKVKKSREEGMRPENKSKNRYKNILPFDETRVILSSGDPDIIGSDYINGNYVTNKLQEPGDQKVYIACQGCLATTVNDFWQMVWQERTRVIVMTTREVEKGRNKCVPYWPEMQGSKEVGPYVVTCVSERDATDYKIRVMEISPLDQSDSVRTIWHYQYLSWPDHGVPEEPGGVLSFLTQVNSKQAEFTNAGPMIIHCSMTVFLLLIVILTSWLSTGLDCDIDIQKSIQMVRDQRSGMVQTEAQYKFIYLAVSEYIEASKTYNKGAETEYGNLQFKHQPASRKVSK
;
A
#
# COMPACT_ATOMS: atom_id res chain seq x y z
N MET A 1 5.85 -5.37 -14.37
CA MET A 1 4.64 -4.63 -13.90
C MET A 1 4.01 -3.97 -15.14
N VAL A 2 2.74 -4.16 -15.54
CA VAL A 2 2.18 -3.63 -16.86
C VAL A 2 0.80 -2.94 -16.76
N ARG A 3 0.32 -2.58 -15.56
CA ARG A 3 -0.93 -1.79 -15.45
C ARG A 3 -0.82 -0.38 -16.04
N TRP A 4 0.38 0.08 -16.40
CA TRP A 4 0.62 1.32 -17.14
C TRP A 4 0.22 1.28 -18.62
N PHE A 5 -0.24 0.14 -19.15
CA PHE A 5 -0.68 0.06 -20.54
C PHE A 5 -2.18 0.39 -20.69
N HIS A 6 -2.48 1.49 -21.37
CA HIS A 6 -3.83 1.97 -21.64
C HIS A 6 -4.21 1.69 -23.09
N ARG A 7 -5.25 0.88 -23.29
CA ARG A 7 -5.67 0.41 -24.64
C ARG A 7 -6.23 1.53 -25.51
N ASP A 8 -7.13 2.35 -24.95
CA ASP A 8 -7.97 3.25 -25.75
C ASP A 8 -7.79 4.74 -25.43
N ILE A 9 -6.75 5.09 -24.67
CA ILE A 9 -6.48 6.49 -24.32
C ILE A 9 -5.83 7.25 -25.50
N SER A 10 -6.31 8.46 -25.80
CA SER A 10 -5.66 9.32 -26.79
C SER A 10 -4.41 10.01 -26.20
N GLY A 11 -3.60 10.66 -27.04
CA GLY A 11 -2.48 11.47 -26.55
C GLY A 11 -2.93 12.65 -25.68
N LEU A 12 -4.03 13.29 -26.06
CA LEU A 12 -4.59 14.43 -25.32
C LEU A 12 -5.19 13.98 -23.98
N ASP A 13 -5.90 12.86 -23.97
CA ASP A 13 -6.47 12.31 -22.74
C ASP A 13 -5.36 11.83 -21.80
N ALA A 14 -4.31 11.21 -22.34
CA ALA A 14 -3.12 10.81 -21.59
C ALA A 14 -2.43 12.02 -20.94
N GLU A 15 -2.31 13.13 -21.66
CA GLU A 15 -1.78 14.38 -21.11
C GLU A 15 -2.68 14.92 -19.98
N SER A 16 -4.00 14.93 -20.19
CA SER A 16 -4.96 15.38 -19.17
C SER A 16 -4.88 14.56 -17.89
N VAL A 17 -4.84 13.22 -17.96
CA VAL A 17 -4.82 12.36 -16.76
C VAL A 17 -3.49 12.41 -16.03
N LEU A 18 -2.37 12.49 -16.76
CA LEU A 18 -1.04 12.59 -16.14
C LEU A 18 -0.87 13.95 -15.45
N LYS A 19 -1.40 15.03 -16.02
CA LYS A 19 -1.37 16.36 -15.37
C LYS A 19 -2.30 16.46 -14.16
N SER A 20 -3.50 15.87 -14.22
CA SER A 20 -4.48 16.00 -13.14
C SER A 20 -4.23 15.05 -11.97
N ARG A 21 -3.67 13.86 -12.22
CA ARG A 21 -3.53 12.80 -11.20
C ARG A 21 -2.11 12.24 -11.04
N GLY A 22 -1.26 12.38 -12.05
CA GLY A 22 0.13 11.95 -11.98
C GLY A 22 1.01 12.94 -11.22
N VAL A 23 2.23 12.54 -10.91
CA VAL A 23 3.30 13.40 -10.37
C VAL A 23 4.49 13.41 -11.35
N HIS A 24 5.52 14.21 -11.08
CA HIS A 24 6.73 14.15 -11.89
C HIS A 24 7.31 12.72 -11.94
N GLY A 25 7.63 12.25 -13.14
CA GLY A 25 8.06 10.87 -13.39
C GLY A 25 6.91 9.87 -13.55
N SER A 26 5.65 10.32 -13.49
CA SER A 26 4.50 9.47 -13.83
C SER A 26 4.46 9.14 -15.31
N PHE A 27 4.19 7.89 -15.66
CA PHE A 27 4.18 7.46 -17.06
C PHE A 27 3.09 6.44 -17.39
N LEU A 28 2.65 6.41 -18.65
CA LEU A 28 1.81 5.36 -19.19
C LEU A 28 2.22 5.04 -20.63
N ALA A 29 1.97 3.81 -21.09
CA ALA A 29 2.09 3.47 -22.50
C ALA A 29 0.72 3.22 -23.11
N ARG A 30 0.60 3.46 -24.41
CA ARG A 30 -0.64 3.33 -25.16
C ARG A 30 -0.38 3.03 -26.64
N PRO A 31 -1.32 2.45 -27.38
CA PRO A 31 -1.22 2.37 -28.84
C PRO A 31 -1.03 3.76 -29.49
N SER A 32 -0.26 3.80 -30.56
CA SER A 32 -0.09 5.00 -31.37
C SER A 32 -1.30 5.18 -32.29
N ARG A 33 -1.98 6.34 -32.17
CA ARG A 33 -3.04 6.72 -33.12
C ARG A 33 -2.49 7.26 -34.45
N LYS A 34 -1.22 7.65 -34.49
CA LYS A 34 -0.57 8.20 -35.70
C LYS A 34 -0.01 7.10 -36.60
N ASN A 35 0.55 6.05 -36.03
CA ASN A 35 1.18 4.95 -36.77
C ASN A 35 0.60 3.62 -36.28
N GLN A 36 -0.11 2.92 -37.14
CA GLN A 36 -0.75 1.65 -36.80
C GLN A 36 0.30 0.59 -36.48
N GLY A 37 0.16 -0.11 -35.35
CA GLY A 37 1.08 -1.15 -34.88
C GLY A 37 2.16 -0.65 -33.90
N ASP A 38 2.45 0.66 -33.90
CA ASP A 38 3.38 1.28 -32.96
C ASP A 38 2.71 1.65 -31.63
N PHE A 39 3.53 1.97 -30.64
CA PHE A 39 3.08 2.43 -29.32
C PHE A 39 3.64 3.84 -29.02
N SER A 40 3.14 4.44 -27.94
CA SER A 40 3.62 5.71 -27.42
C SER A 40 3.73 5.64 -25.90
N LEU A 41 4.87 6.05 -25.36
CA LEU A 41 5.11 6.25 -23.94
C LEU A 41 4.85 7.72 -23.60
N SER A 42 3.88 8.00 -22.74
CA SER A 42 3.56 9.35 -22.28
C SER A 42 4.09 9.52 -20.86
N VAL A 43 4.92 10.54 -20.62
CA VAL A 43 5.65 10.73 -19.36
C VAL A 43 5.49 12.17 -18.88
N ARG A 44 5.16 12.37 -17.60
CA ARG A 44 5.09 13.69 -16.95
C ARG A 44 6.48 14.15 -16.51
N VAL A 45 6.99 15.21 -17.12
CA VAL A 45 8.27 15.84 -16.81
C VAL A 45 7.99 17.26 -16.29
N GLY A 46 8.09 17.45 -14.97
CA GLY A 46 7.60 18.65 -14.30
C GLY A 46 6.10 18.88 -14.54
N GLU A 47 5.77 20.01 -15.16
CA GLU A 47 4.39 20.40 -15.52
C GLU A 47 4.00 20.02 -16.96
N LEU A 48 4.92 19.42 -17.71
CA LEU A 48 4.71 19.03 -19.10
C LEU A 48 4.54 17.52 -19.23
N VAL A 49 3.92 17.09 -20.32
CA VAL A 49 3.83 15.67 -20.69
C VAL A 49 4.53 15.48 -22.03
N THR A 50 5.54 14.62 -22.04
CA THR A 50 6.31 14.25 -23.22
C THR A 50 5.79 12.92 -23.77
N HIS A 51 5.69 12.80 -25.10
CA HIS A 51 5.27 11.57 -25.77
C HIS A 51 6.40 10.99 -26.61
N ILE A 52 6.89 9.82 -26.21
CA ILE A 52 7.99 9.10 -26.86
C ILE A 52 7.39 7.98 -27.71
N ARG A 53 7.77 7.90 -28.99
CA ARG A 53 7.32 6.83 -29.89
C ARG A 53 8.08 5.55 -29.58
N ILE A 54 7.35 4.44 -29.48
CA ILE A 54 7.89 3.09 -29.42
C ILE A 54 7.58 2.43 -30.75
N GLN A 55 8.60 2.02 -31.48
CA GLN A 55 8.43 1.31 -32.75
C GLN A 55 8.26 -0.18 -32.46
N ASN A 56 7.33 -0.81 -33.17
CA ASN A 56 7.15 -2.25 -33.15
C ASN A 56 7.33 -2.81 -34.57
N THR A 57 8.44 -3.51 -34.80
CA THR A 57 8.76 -4.08 -36.12
C THR A 57 8.14 -5.47 -36.33
N GLY A 58 7.52 -6.05 -35.30
CA GLY A 58 7.09 -7.44 -35.25
C GLY A 58 8.13 -8.39 -34.65
N ASP A 59 9.42 -8.02 -34.70
CA ASP A 59 10.52 -8.79 -34.13
C ASP A 59 10.99 -8.26 -32.77
N PHE A 60 10.91 -6.94 -32.57
CA PHE A 60 11.35 -6.26 -31.35
C PHE A 60 10.65 -4.91 -31.16
N TYR A 61 10.76 -4.39 -29.94
CA TYR A 61 10.34 -3.05 -29.53
C TYR A 61 11.58 -2.18 -29.31
N ASP A 62 11.58 -0.96 -29.83
CA ASP A 62 12.66 0.01 -29.54
C ASP A 62 12.13 1.45 -29.38
N LEU A 63 12.98 2.29 -28.79
CA LEU A 63 12.79 3.74 -28.69
C LEU A 63 13.79 4.42 -29.63
N TYR A 64 13.32 4.90 -30.78
CA TYR A 64 14.10 5.71 -31.73
C TYR A 64 15.51 5.15 -32.07
N GLY A 65 15.63 3.83 -32.28
CA GLY A 65 16.90 3.19 -32.64
C GLY A 65 17.87 2.96 -31.47
N GLY A 66 17.39 3.06 -30.22
CA GLY A 66 18.11 2.65 -29.02
C GLY A 66 18.15 1.13 -28.81
N GLU A 67 18.14 0.71 -27.54
CA GLU A 67 18.11 -0.71 -27.16
C GLU A 67 16.83 -1.40 -27.65
N LYS A 68 16.95 -2.71 -27.93
CA LYS A 68 15.87 -3.53 -28.51
C LYS A 68 15.39 -4.56 -27.49
N PHE A 69 14.07 -4.69 -27.39
CA PHE A 69 13.41 -5.53 -26.39
C PHE A 69 12.44 -6.52 -27.03
N ALA A 70 12.27 -7.70 -26.42
CA ALA A 70 11.36 -8.71 -26.94
C ALA A 70 9.89 -8.40 -26.59
N THR A 71 9.67 -7.71 -25.47
CA THR A 71 8.32 -7.26 -25.06
C THR A 71 8.32 -5.81 -24.62
N LEU A 72 7.15 -5.16 -24.73
CA LEU A 72 6.93 -3.82 -24.20
C LEU A 72 7.19 -3.77 -22.67
N SER A 73 6.96 -4.88 -21.97
CA SER A 73 7.20 -5.00 -20.53
C SER A 73 8.69 -4.90 -20.21
N GLU A 74 9.53 -5.63 -20.94
CA GLU A 74 11.00 -5.59 -20.78
C GLU A 74 11.56 -4.20 -21.09
N LEU A 75 11.03 -3.54 -22.13
CA LEU A 75 11.41 -2.17 -22.48
C LEU A 75 11.15 -1.22 -21.30
N VAL A 76 9.94 -1.24 -20.75
CA VAL A 76 9.61 -0.39 -19.61
C VAL A 76 10.44 -0.76 -18.39
N GLU A 77 10.57 -2.06 -18.08
CA GLU A 77 11.36 -2.54 -16.94
C GLU A 77 12.82 -2.07 -17.02
N TYR A 78 13.42 -2.09 -18.20
CA TYR A 78 14.78 -1.59 -18.44
C TYR A 78 14.94 -0.10 -18.12
N TYR A 79 14.01 0.75 -18.58
CA TYR A 79 14.07 2.20 -18.37
C TYR A 79 13.49 2.66 -17.02
N THR A 80 12.77 1.80 -16.30
CA THR A 80 12.39 2.04 -14.90
C THR A 80 13.48 1.59 -13.92
N ALA A 81 14.32 0.63 -14.30
CA ALA A 81 15.51 0.28 -13.55
C ALA A 81 16.63 1.30 -13.82
N GLU A 82 17.62 1.42 -12.93
CA GLU A 82 18.79 2.32 -13.10
C GLU A 82 19.70 1.97 -14.31
N ASN A 83 19.22 1.11 -15.22
CA ASN A 83 19.97 0.54 -16.33
C ASN A 83 19.86 1.36 -17.63
N GLY A 84 18.94 2.32 -17.73
CA GLY A 84 18.73 3.14 -18.93
C GLY A 84 18.35 4.59 -18.65
N ILE A 85 18.95 5.53 -19.38
CA ILE A 85 18.59 6.96 -19.32
C ILE A 85 17.78 7.31 -20.57
N LEU A 86 16.56 7.81 -20.38
CA LEU A 86 15.80 8.44 -21.46
C LEU A 86 16.11 9.94 -21.48
N GLN A 87 16.33 10.47 -22.68
CA GLN A 87 16.64 11.89 -22.86
C GLN A 87 15.84 12.43 -24.05
N ASP A 88 15.25 13.61 -23.88
CA ASP A 88 14.61 14.32 -24.98
C ASP A 88 15.66 14.99 -25.88
N THR A 89 15.24 15.43 -27.06
CA THR A 89 16.05 16.10 -28.09
C THR A 89 16.72 17.39 -27.60
N ASP A 90 16.19 18.03 -26.56
CA ASP A 90 16.75 19.22 -25.94
C ASP A 90 17.74 18.91 -24.79
N GLY A 91 17.96 17.63 -24.50
CA GLY A 91 18.84 17.15 -23.45
C GLY A 91 18.17 16.92 -22.09
N THR A 92 16.85 17.12 -21.97
CA THR A 92 16.10 16.88 -20.73
C THR A 92 16.06 15.39 -20.39
N ILE A 93 16.47 15.02 -19.17
CA ILE A 93 16.40 13.65 -18.68
C ILE A 93 14.94 13.31 -18.36
N ILE A 94 14.47 12.18 -18.87
CA ILE A 94 13.11 11.65 -18.67
C ILE A 94 13.22 10.43 -17.75
N GLU A 95 12.64 10.54 -16.56
CA GLU A 95 12.65 9.47 -15.57
C GLU A 95 11.30 8.74 -15.54
N LEU A 96 11.31 7.42 -15.66
CA LEU A 96 10.12 6.58 -15.49
C LEU A 96 10.05 6.10 -14.03
N LYS A 97 9.38 6.87 -13.17
CA LYS A 97 9.32 6.58 -11.72
C LYS A 97 8.01 5.92 -11.29
N TYR A 98 6.88 6.45 -11.75
CA TYR A 98 5.57 6.08 -11.21
C TYR A 98 4.63 5.60 -12.33
N PRO A 99 4.40 4.31 -12.53
CA PRO A 99 3.45 3.83 -13.54
C PRO A 99 2.05 4.38 -13.22
N PHE A 100 1.41 4.98 -14.22
CA PHE A 100 0.05 5.49 -14.14
C PHE A 100 -0.92 4.39 -14.60
N ASN A 101 -1.51 3.69 -13.65
CA ASN A 101 -2.28 2.48 -13.91
C ASN A 101 -3.63 2.77 -14.62
N CYS A 102 -4.04 1.88 -15.53
CA CYS A 102 -5.41 1.85 -16.04
C CYS A 102 -6.35 1.20 -15.02
N SER A 103 -7.64 1.54 -15.10
CA SER A 103 -8.67 0.84 -14.31
C SER A 103 -8.76 -0.62 -14.74
N ASP A 104 -9.03 -1.50 -13.77
CA ASP A 104 -9.16 -2.92 -14.07
C ASP A 104 -10.35 -3.15 -15.04
N PRO A 105 -10.22 -4.06 -16.03
CA PRO A 105 -11.29 -4.36 -16.99
C PRO A 105 -12.50 -5.05 -16.35
N THR A 106 -12.38 -5.42 -15.07
CA THR A 106 -13.42 -6.04 -14.27
C THR A 106 -13.15 -5.79 -12.78
N THR A 107 -14.19 -5.72 -11.97
CA THR A 107 -14.10 -5.66 -10.50
C THR A 107 -13.92 -7.04 -9.85
N GLU A 108 -13.97 -8.10 -10.65
CA GLU A 108 -13.94 -9.48 -10.19
C GLU A 108 -12.61 -9.88 -9.53
N ARG A 109 -12.68 -10.54 -8.36
CA ARG A 109 -11.49 -10.92 -7.57
C ARG A 109 -10.62 -11.99 -8.23
N TRP A 110 -11.13 -12.75 -9.21
CA TRP A 110 -10.31 -13.74 -9.95
C TRP A 110 -9.37 -13.11 -10.98
N TYR A 111 -9.44 -11.78 -11.18
CA TYR A 111 -8.54 -11.04 -12.04
C TYR A 111 -7.29 -10.57 -11.25
N HIS A 112 -6.11 -10.90 -11.76
CA HIS A 112 -4.82 -10.63 -11.12
C HIS A 112 -4.02 -9.52 -11.80
N GLY A 113 -4.58 -8.88 -12.83
CA GLY A 113 -3.87 -7.87 -13.60
C GLY A 113 -2.58 -8.42 -14.21
N HIS A 114 -1.49 -7.68 -14.02
CA HIS A 114 -0.18 -8.07 -14.48
C HIS A 114 0.43 -9.21 -13.63
N LEU A 115 0.34 -10.43 -14.15
CA LEU A 115 0.92 -11.63 -13.56
C LEU A 115 1.58 -12.48 -14.66
N SER A 116 2.83 -12.90 -14.46
CA SER A 116 3.53 -13.78 -15.40
C SER A 116 2.97 -15.20 -15.35
N GLY A 117 3.15 -15.97 -16.44
CA GLY A 117 2.79 -17.39 -16.47
C GLY A 117 3.41 -18.18 -15.31
N PRO A 118 4.74 -18.15 -15.13
CA PRO A 118 5.39 -18.87 -14.03
C PRO A 118 4.91 -18.47 -12.62
N ASN A 119 4.62 -17.18 -12.38
CA ASN A 119 4.09 -16.75 -11.09
C ASN A 119 2.63 -17.22 -10.90
N ALA A 120 1.83 -17.24 -11.95
CA ALA A 120 0.49 -17.83 -11.91
C ALA A 120 0.54 -19.33 -11.61
N GLU A 121 1.48 -20.06 -12.21
CA GLU A 121 1.69 -21.48 -11.91
C GLU A 121 2.03 -21.69 -10.44
N LYS A 122 2.98 -20.90 -9.89
CA LYS A 122 3.35 -20.96 -8.47
C LYS A 122 2.15 -20.76 -7.55
N LEU A 123 1.32 -19.74 -7.79
CA LEU A 123 0.13 -19.47 -6.97
C LEU A 123 -0.87 -20.64 -7.03
N LEU A 124 -1.10 -21.19 -8.21
CA LEU A 124 -2.03 -22.31 -8.41
C LEU A 124 -1.50 -23.60 -7.76
N TRP A 125 -0.20 -23.88 -7.85
CA TRP A 125 0.43 -25.02 -7.18
C TRP A 125 0.45 -24.90 -5.66
N GLU A 126 0.61 -23.70 -5.12
CA GLU A 126 0.54 -23.48 -3.66
C GLU A 126 -0.86 -23.79 -3.09
N ARG A 127 -1.92 -23.58 -3.88
CA ARG A 127 -3.29 -23.95 -3.52
C ARG A 127 -3.59 -25.43 -3.75
N ASP A 128 -2.96 -26.04 -4.75
CA ASP A 128 -3.03 -27.46 -5.09
C ASP A 128 -4.45 -28.07 -5.15
N GLU A 129 -5.40 -27.30 -5.69
CA GLU A 129 -6.81 -27.69 -5.79
C GLU A 129 -7.25 -27.66 -7.28
N PRO A 130 -7.50 -28.81 -7.94
CA PRO A 130 -7.81 -28.85 -9.37
C PRO A 130 -9.09 -28.08 -9.72
N GLY A 131 -9.10 -27.48 -10.91
CA GLY A 131 -10.16 -26.57 -11.37
C GLY A 131 -10.05 -25.17 -10.78
N THR A 132 -9.02 -24.88 -9.98
CA THR A 132 -8.70 -23.52 -9.55
C THR A 132 -8.25 -22.69 -10.74
N PHE A 133 -8.82 -21.50 -10.93
CA PHE A 133 -8.47 -20.63 -12.05
C PHE A 133 -8.21 -19.18 -11.63
N LEU A 134 -7.45 -18.47 -12.47
CA LEU A 134 -7.28 -17.03 -12.41
C LEU A 134 -7.14 -16.44 -13.81
N VAL A 135 -7.43 -15.15 -13.96
CA VAL A 135 -7.19 -14.41 -15.22
C VAL A 135 -6.15 -13.34 -15.00
N ARG A 136 -5.27 -13.17 -15.99
CA ARG A 136 -4.15 -12.23 -15.98
C ARG A 136 -3.97 -11.59 -17.35
N GLU A 137 -3.21 -10.51 -17.42
CA GLU A 137 -2.83 -9.88 -18.68
C GLU A 137 -1.90 -10.78 -19.51
N SER A 138 -1.99 -10.65 -20.84
CA SER A 138 -1.05 -11.28 -21.75
C SER A 138 0.21 -10.43 -21.89
N LEU A 139 1.35 -10.97 -21.42
CA LEU A 139 2.65 -10.30 -21.54
C LEU A 139 3.22 -10.39 -22.96
N SER A 140 2.84 -11.41 -23.72
CA SER A 140 3.29 -11.63 -25.09
C SER A 140 2.50 -10.83 -26.12
N LYS A 141 1.26 -10.44 -25.81
CA LYS A 141 0.45 -9.58 -26.66
C LYS A 141 -0.32 -8.56 -25.81
N PRO A 142 0.23 -7.34 -25.64
CA PRO A 142 -0.46 -6.26 -24.95
C PRO A 142 -1.87 -6.05 -25.51
N GLY A 143 -2.86 -5.92 -24.64
CA GLY A 143 -4.27 -5.86 -25.06
C GLY A 143 -5.02 -7.21 -25.03
N ASP A 144 -4.33 -8.34 -24.88
CA ASP A 144 -4.98 -9.64 -24.65
C ASP A 144 -4.87 -10.07 -23.17
N PHE A 145 -5.58 -11.13 -22.80
CA PHE A 145 -5.56 -11.74 -21.48
C PHE A 145 -5.25 -13.24 -21.57
N VAL A 146 -5.02 -13.86 -20.41
CA VAL A 146 -4.77 -15.30 -20.28
C VAL A 146 -5.55 -15.83 -19.08
N LEU A 147 -6.38 -16.84 -19.32
CA LEU A 147 -6.98 -17.68 -18.28
C LEU A 147 -6.01 -18.80 -17.92
N SER A 148 -5.58 -18.85 -16.66
CA SER A 148 -4.69 -19.88 -16.13
C SER A 148 -5.47 -20.80 -15.20
N VAL A 149 -5.44 -22.12 -15.45
CA VAL A 149 -6.26 -23.10 -14.73
C VAL A 149 -5.41 -24.29 -14.30
N LEU A 150 -5.48 -24.67 -13.03
CA LEU A 150 -4.86 -25.89 -12.54
C LEU A 150 -5.67 -27.10 -12.98
N THR A 151 -5.09 -27.97 -13.80
CA THR A 151 -5.77 -29.16 -14.30
C THR A 151 -5.55 -30.37 -13.38
N GLU A 152 -6.31 -31.44 -13.60
CA GLU A 152 -6.14 -32.70 -12.86
C GLU A 152 -4.91 -33.51 -13.36
N GLU A 153 -4.40 -33.18 -14.54
CA GLU A 153 -3.25 -33.85 -15.16
C GLU A 153 -1.95 -33.52 -14.41
N LYS A 154 -1.05 -34.49 -14.30
CA LYS A 154 0.31 -34.23 -13.77
C LYS A 154 1.19 -33.62 -14.86
N SER A 155 2.03 -32.65 -14.49
CA SER A 155 3.01 -32.10 -15.42
C SER A 155 4.04 -33.16 -15.83
N LYS A 156 4.41 -33.18 -17.12
CA LYS A 156 5.48 -34.05 -17.65
C LYS A 156 6.88 -33.51 -17.33
N ALA A 157 6.99 -32.26 -16.85
CA ALA A 157 8.25 -31.65 -16.43
C ALA A 157 8.62 -32.10 -15.00
N SER A 158 9.93 -32.15 -14.72
CA SER A 158 10.56 -32.67 -13.49
C SER A 158 10.24 -31.91 -12.19
N SER A 159 9.22 -31.04 -12.17
CA SER A 159 8.82 -30.22 -11.01
C SER A 159 7.75 -30.86 -10.12
N GLY A 160 7.19 -32.03 -10.48
CA GLY A 160 6.28 -32.81 -9.62
C GLY A 160 4.88 -32.21 -9.40
N GLY A 161 4.59 -31.01 -9.92
CA GLY A 161 3.28 -30.35 -9.81
C GLY A 161 2.25 -30.81 -10.84
N ARG A 162 0.98 -30.48 -10.60
CA ARG A 162 -0.10 -30.63 -11.60
C ARG A 162 0.13 -29.67 -12.78
N ARG A 163 -0.37 -30.00 -13.97
CA ARG A 163 -0.27 -29.14 -15.14
C ARG A 163 -1.15 -27.90 -14.94
N VAL A 164 -0.65 -26.74 -15.39
CA VAL A 164 -1.44 -25.52 -15.50
C VAL A 164 -1.70 -25.27 -16.98
N SER A 165 -2.97 -25.13 -17.34
CA SER A 165 -3.38 -24.72 -18.68
C SER A 165 -3.41 -23.20 -18.77
N HIS A 166 -2.87 -22.64 -19.85
CA HIS A 166 -2.89 -21.20 -20.14
C HIS A 166 -3.66 -20.97 -21.44
N ILE A 167 -4.90 -20.49 -21.32
CA ILE A 167 -5.83 -20.26 -22.43
C ILE A 167 -5.84 -18.78 -22.75
N LYS A 168 -5.51 -18.42 -24.00
CA LYS A 168 -5.46 -17.02 -24.43
C LYS A 168 -6.88 -16.47 -24.62
N ILE A 169 -7.16 -15.32 -24.03
CA ILE A 169 -8.38 -14.55 -24.23
C ILE A 169 -8.01 -13.34 -25.09
N MET A 170 -8.52 -13.28 -26.30
CA MET A 170 -8.27 -12.20 -27.25
C MET A 170 -9.32 -11.11 -27.08
N CYS A 171 -8.88 -9.85 -27.13
CA CYS A 171 -9.76 -8.68 -27.18
C CYS A 171 -9.81 -8.15 -28.61
N GLN A 172 -10.97 -8.21 -29.26
CA GLN A 172 -11.17 -7.78 -30.64
C GLN A 172 -12.43 -6.93 -30.72
N ASN A 173 -12.31 -5.68 -31.18
CA ASN A 173 -13.41 -4.72 -31.27
C ASN A 173 -14.20 -4.60 -29.95
N ASP A 174 -13.48 -4.44 -28.83
CA ASP A 174 -14.04 -4.35 -27.47
C ASP A 174 -14.85 -5.56 -27.01
N ARG A 175 -14.63 -6.72 -27.65
CA ARG A 175 -15.25 -8.01 -27.28
C ARG A 175 -14.19 -9.07 -27.02
N TYR A 176 -14.54 -10.04 -26.19
CA TYR A 176 -13.63 -11.07 -25.68
C TYR A 176 -13.94 -12.43 -26.28
N THR A 177 -12.91 -13.21 -26.61
CA THR A 177 -13.06 -14.59 -27.08
C THR A 177 -11.83 -15.44 -26.77
N VAL A 178 -11.99 -16.75 -26.62
CA VAL A 178 -10.89 -17.72 -26.49
C VAL A 178 -10.45 -18.32 -27.83
N GLY A 179 -10.91 -17.75 -28.96
CA GLY A 179 -10.60 -18.21 -30.31
C GLY A 179 -11.70 -19.04 -30.98
N GLY A 180 -12.88 -19.14 -30.35
CA GLY A 180 -14.07 -19.73 -30.95
C GLY A 180 -14.93 -18.71 -31.71
N LYS A 181 -16.12 -19.14 -32.15
CA LYS A 181 -17.12 -18.24 -32.77
C LYS A 181 -17.84 -17.36 -31.75
N GLU A 182 -17.83 -17.74 -30.48
CA GLU A 182 -18.47 -17.02 -29.39
C GLU A 182 -17.63 -15.79 -29.00
N MET A 183 -18.31 -14.65 -28.90
CA MET A 183 -17.74 -13.38 -28.48
C MET A 183 -18.60 -12.81 -27.35
N PHE A 184 -17.95 -12.22 -26.36
CA PHE A 184 -18.57 -11.72 -25.14
C PHE A 184 -18.26 -10.24 -24.95
N ASP A 185 -19.18 -9.52 -24.34
CA ASP A 185 -19.05 -8.06 -24.17
C ASP A 185 -18.20 -7.72 -22.94
N THR A 186 -18.14 -8.61 -21.95
CA THR A 186 -17.27 -8.48 -20.77
C THR A 186 -16.47 -9.75 -20.50
N LEU A 187 -15.33 -9.60 -19.79
CA LEU A 187 -14.59 -10.76 -19.29
C LEU A 187 -15.44 -11.59 -18.31
N ALA A 188 -16.32 -10.97 -17.52
CA ALA A 188 -17.19 -11.67 -16.58
C ALA A 188 -18.18 -12.60 -17.31
N ASP A 189 -18.81 -12.14 -18.38
CA ASP A 189 -19.73 -12.94 -19.19
C ASP A 189 -19.03 -14.14 -19.83
N LEU A 190 -17.81 -13.91 -20.36
CA LEU A 190 -16.96 -14.97 -20.90
C LEU A 190 -16.66 -16.04 -19.83
N MET A 191 -16.28 -15.59 -18.64
CA MET A 191 -15.93 -16.51 -17.55
C MET A 191 -17.13 -17.29 -17.04
N GLU A 192 -18.29 -16.66 -16.86
CA GLU A 192 -19.51 -17.34 -16.42
C GLU A 192 -19.99 -18.37 -17.46
N HIS A 193 -19.90 -18.06 -18.75
CA HIS A 193 -20.19 -19.00 -19.83
C HIS A 193 -19.31 -20.25 -19.74
N TYR A 194 -17.99 -20.07 -19.67
CA TYR A 194 -17.04 -21.18 -19.65
C TYR A 194 -16.96 -21.91 -18.30
N LYS A 195 -17.42 -21.29 -17.22
CA LYS A 195 -17.62 -21.97 -15.93
C LYS A 195 -18.68 -23.06 -16.02
N ARG A 196 -19.75 -22.81 -16.79
CA ARG A 196 -20.83 -23.79 -17.01
C ARG A 196 -20.49 -24.82 -18.07
N LYS A 197 -19.89 -24.38 -19.18
CA LYS A 197 -19.66 -25.23 -20.37
C LYS A 197 -18.36 -26.03 -20.29
N GLY A 198 -17.35 -25.53 -19.57
CA GLY A 198 -15.97 -25.99 -19.71
C GLY A 198 -15.34 -25.50 -21.02
N ILE A 199 -14.01 -25.63 -21.12
CA ILE A 199 -13.24 -25.26 -22.31
C ILE A 199 -12.53 -26.51 -22.83
N GLU A 200 -12.71 -26.83 -24.11
CA GLU A 200 -11.98 -27.89 -24.79
C GLU A 200 -10.70 -27.33 -25.42
N GLU A 201 -9.54 -27.89 -25.07
CA GLU A 201 -8.27 -27.56 -25.70
C GLU A 201 -8.14 -28.24 -27.08
N MET A 202 -7.24 -27.72 -27.92
CA MET A 202 -6.91 -28.35 -29.22
C MET A 202 -6.38 -29.78 -29.10
N SER A 203 -5.86 -30.16 -27.93
CA SER A 203 -5.45 -31.54 -27.61
C SER A 203 -6.63 -32.49 -27.37
N GLY A 204 -7.87 -31.96 -27.25
CA GLY A 204 -9.05 -32.69 -26.82
C GLY A 204 -9.22 -32.78 -25.29
N THR A 205 -8.32 -32.15 -24.51
CA THR A 205 -8.42 -32.10 -23.04
C THR A 205 -9.48 -31.07 -22.62
N TRP A 206 -10.37 -31.46 -21.72
CA TRP A 206 -11.36 -30.55 -21.14
C TRP A 206 -10.83 -29.87 -19.88
N VAL A 207 -10.98 -28.54 -19.83
CA VAL A 207 -10.60 -27.68 -18.72
C VAL A 207 -11.86 -27.13 -18.08
N HIS A 208 -12.05 -27.44 -16.79
CA HIS A 208 -13.23 -27.02 -16.03
C HIS A 208 -12.84 -25.94 -15.01
N LEU A 209 -13.62 -24.86 -14.98
CA LEU A 209 -13.45 -23.76 -14.03
C LEU A 209 -14.32 -24.04 -12.82
N LYS A 210 -13.73 -24.58 -11.75
CA LYS A 210 -14.47 -24.98 -10.55
C LYS A 210 -14.52 -23.84 -9.53
N GLN A 211 -13.34 -23.35 -9.11
CA GLN A 211 -13.23 -22.29 -8.11
C GLN A 211 -12.22 -21.22 -8.51
N PRO A 212 -12.49 -19.93 -8.23
CA PRO A 212 -11.53 -18.87 -8.49
C PRO A 212 -10.38 -18.87 -7.48
N TYR A 213 -9.20 -18.43 -7.92
CA TYR A 213 -8.13 -17.95 -7.06
C TYR A 213 -8.29 -16.43 -6.91
N PHE A 214 -8.68 -15.97 -5.72
CA PHE A 214 -8.91 -14.56 -5.49
C PHE A 214 -7.61 -13.77 -5.29
N SER A 215 -7.56 -12.60 -5.92
CA SER A 215 -6.54 -11.58 -5.75
C SER A 215 -6.95 -10.61 -4.64
N THR A 216 -6.03 -10.34 -3.72
CA THR A 216 -6.15 -9.28 -2.73
C THR A 216 -5.55 -7.96 -3.19
N ARG A 217 -4.82 -7.97 -4.31
CA ARG A 217 -4.34 -6.77 -4.98
C ARG A 217 -5.51 -6.02 -5.64
N VAL A 218 -5.46 -4.70 -5.58
CA VAL A 218 -6.46 -3.80 -6.17
C VAL A 218 -5.77 -2.53 -6.66
N ASN A 219 -6.27 -1.93 -7.74
CA ASN A 219 -5.87 -0.56 -8.09
C ASN A 219 -6.40 0.39 -7.01
N ALA A 220 -5.53 1.24 -6.45
CA ALA A 220 -5.88 2.24 -5.45
C ALA A 220 -7.14 3.03 -5.82
N ALA A 221 -7.26 3.46 -7.09
CA ALA A 221 -8.38 4.24 -7.57
C ALA A 221 -9.72 3.50 -7.49
N ASP A 222 -9.71 2.16 -7.49
CA ASP A 222 -10.88 1.27 -7.53
C ASP A 222 -11.17 0.60 -6.17
N ILE A 223 -10.52 1.05 -5.08
CA ILE A 223 -10.67 0.46 -3.75
C ILE A 223 -12.12 0.48 -3.24
N ASP A 224 -12.91 1.51 -3.56
CA ASP A 224 -14.32 1.62 -3.16
C ASP A 224 -15.18 0.49 -3.79
N SER A 225 -14.91 0.16 -5.05
CA SER A 225 -15.54 -0.99 -5.71
C SER A 225 -15.15 -2.31 -5.02
N ARG A 226 -13.91 -2.45 -4.56
CA ARG A 226 -13.48 -3.62 -3.77
C ARG A 226 -14.18 -3.70 -2.42
N VAL A 227 -14.33 -2.57 -1.71
CA VAL A 227 -15.05 -2.52 -0.43
C VAL A 227 -16.49 -3.02 -0.61
N ARG A 228 -17.22 -2.45 -1.59
CA ARG A 228 -18.59 -2.86 -1.90
C ARG A 228 -18.70 -4.33 -2.25
N LEU A 229 -17.76 -4.85 -3.05
CA LEU A 229 -17.74 -6.27 -3.42
C LEU A 229 -17.56 -7.18 -2.20
N LEU A 230 -16.60 -6.86 -1.31
CA LEU A 230 -16.35 -7.67 -0.12
C LEU A 230 -17.53 -7.64 0.86
N ASP A 231 -18.25 -6.52 0.96
CA ASP A 231 -19.48 -6.42 1.76
C ASP A 231 -20.63 -7.24 1.14
N GLN A 232 -20.85 -7.13 -0.17
CA GLN A 232 -21.88 -7.91 -0.87
C GLN A 232 -21.66 -9.43 -0.75
N MET A 233 -20.41 -9.89 -0.84
CA MET A 233 -20.08 -11.31 -0.65
C MET A 233 -20.44 -11.79 0.75
N ALA A 234 -20.29 -10.95 1.77
CA ALA A 234 -20.70 -11.29 3.13
C ALA A 234 -22.23 -11.41 3.26
N GLU A 235 -22.99 -10.63 2.49
CA GLU A 235 -24.46 -10.65 2.51
C GLU A 235 -25.08 -11.79 1.69
N GLY A 236 -24.49 -12.12 0.53
CA GLY A 236 -25.04 -13.08 -0.45
C GLY A 236 -25.02 -14.55 -0.03
N GLU A 237 -24.25 -14.94 0.99
CA GLU A 237 -24.21 -16.31 1.53
C GLU A 237 -25.10 -16.52 2.77
N ASN A 238 -25.95 -15.55 3.14
CA ASN A 238 -26.89 -15.66 4.27
C ASN A 238 -28.11 -16.57 3.97
N GLU A 239 -27.88 -17.80 3.52
CA GLU A 239 -28.89 -18.86 3.59
C GLU A 239 -28.80 -19.55 4.97
N GLY A 240 -29.36 -18.90 5.99
CA GLY A 240 -29.54 -19.45 7.34
C GLY A 240 -28.74 -18.76 8.46
N ASP A 241 -28.96 -19.20 9.70
CA ASP A 241 -28.49 -18.61 10.97
C ASP A 241 -26.96 -18.71 11.23
N LYS A 242 -26.15 -18.92 10.18
CA LYS A 242 -24.68 -18.98 10.28
C LYS A 242 -24.09 -17.72 9.66
N LYS A 243 -23.27 -16.99 10.44
CA LYS A 243 -22.44 -15.90 9.91
C LYS A 243 -21.72 -16.33 8.63
N SER A 244 -21.92 -15.58 7.56
CA SER A 244 -21.21 -15.74 6.29
C SER A 244 -19.69 -15.77 6.50
N LYS A 245 -19.01 -16.68 5.80
CA LYS A 245 -17.56 -16.88 5.83
C LYS A 245 -16.90 -16.37 4.54
N ALA A 246 -17.48 -15.34 3.94
CA ALA A 246 -17.04 -14.74 2.68
C ALA A 246 -16.57 -13.28 2.87
N GLY A 247 -16.03 -12.68 1.80
CA GLY A 247 -15.68 -11.26 1.78
C GLY A 247 -14.51 -10.91 2.71
N PHE A 248 -14.69 -9.89 3.56
CA PHE A 248 -13.66 -9.45 4.51
C PHE A 248 -13.23 -10.55 5.48
N TRP A 249 -14.16 -11.37 5.96
CA TRP A 249 -13.87 -12.49 6.85
C TRP A 249 -12.94 -13.51 6.19
N GLU A 250 -13.20 -13.86 4.93
CA GLU A 250 -12.41 -14.82 4.16
C GLU A 250 -10.97 -14.33 3.98
N GLU A 251 -10.78 -13.07 3.58
CA GLU A 251 -9.43 -12.50 3.40
C GLU A 251 -8.66 -12.41 4.73
N PHE A 252 -9.36 -12.05 5.81
CA PHE A 252 -8.77 -11.96 7.13
C PHE A 252 -8.44 -13.35 7.71
N ASP A 253 -9.30 -14.35 7.53
CA ASP A 253 -9.04 -15.74 7.95
C ASP A 253 -7.85 -16.34 7.20
N ALA A 254 -7.70 -16.03 5.91
CA ALA A 254 -6.52 -16.41 5.12
C ALA A 254 -5.21 -15.85 5.72
N LEU A 255 -5.23 -14.59 6.19
CA LEU A 255 -4.10 -13.99 6.92
C LEU A 255 -3.82 -14.70 8.25
N GLN A 256 -4.86 -15.04 9.01
CA GLN A 256 -4.69 -15.76 10.28
C GLN A 256 -4.03 -17.14 10.08
N LYS A 257 -4.41 -17.85 9.02
CA LYS A 257 -3.78 -19.14 8.67
C LYS A 257 -2.30 -19.00 8.33
N GLN A 258 -1.88 -17.89 7.72
CA GLN A 258 -0.47 -17.63 7.42
C GLN A 258 0.36 -17.37 8.68
N GLU A 259 -0.23 -16.79 9.73
CA GLU A 259 0.48 -16.49 10.98
C GLU A 259 1.09 -17.74 11.64
N THR A 260 0.47 -18.92 11.46
CA THR A 260 1.00 -20.20 11.95
C THR A 260 2.34 -20.60 11.32
N LYS A 261 2.71 -20.02 10.18
CA LYS A 261 3.97 -20.27 9.46
C LYS A 261 5.11 -19.38 9.96
N VAL A 262 4.82 -18.30 10.69
CA VAL A 262 5.82 -17.33 11.15
C VAL A 262 6.57 -17.87 12.37
N LYS A 263 7.76 -18.43 12.15
CA LYS A 263 8.66 -18.93 13.21
C LYS A 263 9.79 -17.94 13.48
N LYS A 264 9.46 -16.78 14.05
CA LYS A 264 10.44 -15.75 14.43
C LYS A 264 10.72 -15.79 15.93
N SER A 265 12.00 -15.62 16.28
CA SER A 265 12.47 -15.64 17.66
C SER A 265 11.92 -14.46 18.47
N ARG A 266 11.66 -14.71 19.76
CA ARG A 266 11.15 -13.75 20.76
C ARG A 266 11.80 -14.01 22.13
N GLU A 267 12.97 -14.64 22.13
CA GLU A 267 13.66 -15.16 23.31
C GLU A 267 14.01 -14.03 24.27
N GLU A 268 14.39 -12.85 23.76
CA GLU A 268 14.73 -11.68 24.57
C GLU A 268 13.53 -11.22 25.42
N GLY A 269 12.34 -11.23 24.84
CA GLY A 269 11.10 -10.92 25.56
C GLY A 269 10.68 -11.99 26.58
N MET A 270 11.15 -13.23 26.44
CA MET A 270 10.83 -14.34 27.35
C MET A 270 11.77 -14.42 28.56
N ARG A 271 12.91 -13.71 28.53
CA ARG A 271 13.89 -13.67 29.63
C ARG A 271 13.23 -13.33 30.97
N PRO A 272 13.58 -14.00 32.08
CA PRO A 272 13.02 -13.73 33.40
C PRO A 272 13.03 -12.24 33.79
N GLU A 273 14.11 -11.54 33.47
CA GLU A 273 14.37 -10.13 33.77
C GLU A 273 13.40 -9.20 33.00
N ASN A 274 12.99 -9.60 31.80
CA ASN A 274 12.16 -8.80 30.90
C ASN A 274 10.66 -9.06 31.07
N LYS A 275 10.25 -10.09 31.83
CA LYS A 275 8.83 -10.44 32.02
C LYS A 275 8.01 -9.27 32.58
N SER A 276 8.55 -8.51 33.52
CA SER A 276 7.89 -7.35 34.14
C SER A 276 7.87 -6.11 33.22
N LYS A 277 8.65 -6.11 32.15
CA LYS A 277 8.68 -5.07 31.11
C LYS A 277 7.65 -5.33 30.01
N ASN A 278 6.94 -6.45 30.04
CA ASN A 278 5.90 -6.82 29.08
C ASN A 278 4.50 -6.60 29.66
N ARG A 279 3.69 -5.78 29.00
CA ARG A 279 2.30 -5.58 29.42
C ARG A 279 1.47 -6.85 29.29
N TYR A 280 1.77 -7.67 28.29
CA TYR A 280 1.14 -8.96 28.06
C TYR A 280 2.20 -10.04 27.88
N LYS A 281 2.06 -11.13 28.64
CA LYS A 281 3.01 -12.24 28.67
C LYS A 281 3.31 -12.84 27.29
N ASN A 282 2.33 -12.84 26.40
CA ASN A 282 2.40 -13.54 25.11
C ASN A 282 2.56 -12.60 23.91
N ILE A 283 2.64 -11.28 24.13
CA ILE A 283 2.84 -10.28 23.08
C ILE A 283 4.23 -9.70 23.27
N LEU A 284 5.18 -10.36 22.61
CA LEU A 284 6.60 -10.08 22.72
C LEU A 284 7.12 -9.56 21.38
N PRO A 285 8.12 -8.65 21.40
CA PRO A 285 8.76 -8.20 20.18
C PRO A 285 9.52 -9.36 19.53
N PHE A 286 9.66 -9.34 18.20
CA PHE A 286 10.61 -10.23 17.54
C PHE A 286 12.03 -9.76 17.81
N ASP A 287 12.95 -10.68 18.06
CA ASP A 287 14.33 -10.35 18.42
C ASP A 287 15.07 -9.66 17.26
N GLU A 288 14.77 -10.04 16.02
CA GLU A 288 15.38 -9.50 14.78
C GLU A 288 15.17 -8.00 14.61
N THR A 289 13.99 -7.50 14.98
CA THR A 289 13.55 -6.12 14.71
C THR A 289 13.29 -5.33 15.98
N ARG A 290 13.62 -5.87 17.16
CA ARG A 290 13.37 -5.17 18.43
C ARG A 290 14.21 -3.89 18.51
N VAL A 291 13.70 -2.92 19.24
CA VAL A 291 14.52 -1.77 19.64
C VAL A 291 15.45 -2.23 20.77
N ILE A 292 16.74 -1.96 20.60
CA ILE A 292 17.80 -2.24 21.59
C ILE A 292 18.16 -0.92 22.25
N LEU A 293 18.04 -0.81 23.58
CA LEU A 293 18.39 0.41 24.30
C LEU A 293 19.92 0.52 24.45
N SER A 294 20.51 1.57 23.90
CA SER A 294 21.97 1.68 23.75
C SER A 294 22.73 2.07 25.03
N SER A 295 22.06 2.68 26.01
CA SER A 295 22.67 3.12 27.27
C SER A 295 22.18 2.32 28.47
N GLY A 296 21.64 1.13 28.24
CA GLY A 296 21.44 0.16 29.31
C GLY A 296 22.79 -0.21 29.93
N ASP A 297 22.82 -0.43 31.24
CA ASP A 297 24.02 -0.92 31.92
C ASP A 297 24.40 -2.30 31.35
N PRO A 298 25.56 -2.44 30.68
CA PRO A 298 25.96 -3.69 30.04
C PRO A 298 26.16 -4.83 31.04
N ASP A 299 26.36 -4.53 32.32
CA ASP A 299 26.50 -5.53 33.39
C ASP A 299 25.13 -6.01 33.91
N ILE A 300 24.04 -5.35 33.54
CA ILE A 300 22.67 -5.70 33.93
C ILE A 300 21.96 -6.39 32.76
N ILE A 301 21.70 -7.69 32.90
CA ILE A 301 20.95 -8.48 31.92
C ILE A 301 19.54 -7.88 31.74
N GLY A 302 19.14 -7.61 30.49
CA GLY A 302 17.83 -7.04 30.14
C GLY A 302 17.74 -5.53 30.28
N SER A 303 18.86 -4.84 30.57
CA SER A 303 18.92 -3.36 30.56
C SER A 303 18.70 -2.76 29.16
N ASP A 304 18.97 -3.54 28.11
CA ASP A 304 18.83 -3.17 26.70
C ASP A 304 17.40 -3.41 26.15
N TYR A 305 16.49 -3.91 26.98
CA TYR A 305 15.18 -4.37 26.54
C TYR A 305 14.06 -3.34 26.70
N ILE A 306 13.33 -3.13 25.61
CA ILE A 306 12.00 -2.52 25.57
C ILE A 306 11.08 -3.32 24.64
N ASN A 307 9.79 -3.43 24.98
CA ASN A 307 8.81 -4.10 24.12
C ASN A 307 8.37 -3.15 22.97
N GLY A 308 9.23 -3.06 21.96
CA GLY A 308 9.01 -2.30 20.73
C GLY A 308 9.81 -2.88 19.57
N ASN A 309 9.31 -2.70 18.35
CA ASN A 309 9.98 -3.12 17.12
C ASN A 309 10.08 -1.95 16.13
N TYR A 310 11.17 -1.92 15.37
CA TYR A 310 11.24 -1.16 14.13
C TYR A 310 10.30 -1.78 13.10
N VAL A 311 9.64 -0.91 12.34
CA VAL A 311 8.78 -1.30 11.23
C VAL A 311 9.09 -0.39 10.06
N THR A 312 9.45 -0.98 8.93
CA THR A 312 9.69 -0.28 7.66
C THR A 312 8.78 -0.80 6.58
N ASN A 313 8.50 0.02 5.57
CA ASN A 313 7.73 -0.44 4.42
C ASN A 313 8.62 -1.25 3.46
N LYS A 314 8.72 -2.56 3.71
CA LYS A 314 9.50 -3.48 2.86
C LYS A 314 8.90 -3.72 1.46
N LEU A 315 7.75 -3.13 1.15
CA LEU A 315 7.10 -3.23 -0.16
C LEU A 315 7.50 -2.07 -1.11
N GLN A 316 8.23 -1.06 -0.62
CA GLN A 316 8.76 0.04 -1.42
C GLN A 316 10.25 -0.17 -1.74
N GLU A 317 10.74 0.48 -2.79
CA GLU A 317 12.17 0.48 -3.12
C GLU A 317 13.03 1.07 -1.98
N PRO A 318 14.28 0.62 -1.78
CA PRO A 318 15.07 0.91 -0.58
C PRO A 318 15.40 2.39 -0.31
N GLY A 319 15.32 3.27 -1.31
CA GLY A 319 15.92 4.61 -1.29
C GLY A 319 15.26 5.64 -0.36
N ASP A 320 13.98 5.47 0.01
CA ASP A 320 13.22 6.51 0.73
C ASP A 320 12.26 5.94 1.80
N GLN A 321 12.59 4.77 2.35
CA GLN A 321 11.71 4.08 3.30
C GLN A 321 11.66 4.79 4.66
N LYS A 322 10.49 5.33 5.01
CA LYS A 322 10.21 5.79 6.37
C LYS A 322 10.28 4.62 7.36
N VAL A 323 10.99 4.85 8.46
CA VAL A 323 11.09 3.92 9.59
C VAL A 323 10.15 4.38 10.70
N TYR A 324 9.45 3.44 11.31
CA TYR A 324 8.57 3.67 12.45
C TYR A 324 8.95 2.76 13.60
N ILE A 325 8.52 3.11 14.81
CA ILE A 325 8.63 2.24 15.98
C ILE A 325 7.24 1.91 16.48
N ALA A 326 6.91 0.63 16.54
CA ALA A 326 5.68 0.11 17.11
C ALA A 326 5.98 -0.49 18.49
N CYS A 327 5.44 0.10 19.56
CA CYS A 327 5.65 -0.39 20.92
C CYS A 327 4.36 -0.50 21.74
N GLN A 328 4.45 -1.17 22.89
CA GLN A 328 3.34 -1.23 23.85
C GLN A 328 3.18 0.10 24.62
N GLY A 329 2.01 0.31 25.20
CA GLY A 329 1.77 1.41 26.14
C GLY A 329 2.58 1.22 27.42
N CYS A 330 3.24 2.28 27.88
CA CYS A 330 4.18 2.27 28.99
C CYS A 330 3.60 1.64 30.25
N LEU A 331 4.39 0.81 30.92
CA LEU A 331 4.18 0.37 32.30
C LEU A 331 4.90 1.34 33.25
N ALA A 332 4.55 1.33 34.53
CA ALA A 332 5.27 2.12 35.53
C ALA A 332 6.79 1.83 35.54
N THR A 333 7.15 0.56 35.30
CA THR A 333 8.54 0.08 35.26
C THR A 333 9.28 0.42 33.96
N THR A 334 8.59 0.85 32.91
CA THR A 334 9.20 1.05 31.57
C THR A 334 9.13 2.51 31.11
N VAL A 335 8.76 3.45 31.98
CA VAL A 335 8.70 4.89 31.63
C VAL A 335 10.09 5.41 31.27
N ASN A 336 11.11 5.05 32.05
CA ASN A 336 12.49 5.47 31.79
C ASN A 336 13.02 4.85 30.49
N ASP A 337 12.81 3.54 30.30
CA ASP A 337 13.14 2.81 29.08
C ASP A 337 12.50 3.46 27.84
N PHE A 338 11.25 3.92 27.96
CA PHE A 338 10.56 4.61 26.86
C PHE A 338 11.20 5.95 26.50
N TRP A 339 11.55 6.78 27.48
CA TRP A 339 12.21 8.05 27.21
C TRP A 339 13.65 7.88 26.72
N GLN A 340 14.35 6.83 27.17
CA GLN A 340 15.61 6.40 26.60
C GLN A 340 15.49 6.10 25.12
N MET A 341 14.47 5.31 24.73
CA MET A 341 14.16 5.03 23.33
C MET A 341 13.87 6.33 22.55
N VAL A 342 13.00 7.21 23.05
CA VAL A 342 12.69 8.49 22.40
C VAL A 342 13.95 9.32 22.14
N TRP A 343 14.86 9.37 23.11
CA TRP A 343 16.11 10.13 22.99
C TRP A 343 17.09 9.49 22.00
N GLN A 344 17.39 8.20 22.14
CA GLN A 344 18.39 7.54 21.28
C GLN A 344 17.95 7.55 19.81
N GLU A 345 16.66 7.35 19.56
CA GLU A 345 16.08 7.27 18.21
C GLU A 345 15.85 8.64 17.59
N ARG A 346 16.16 9.73 18.30
CA ARG A 346 15.93 11.11 17.83
C ARG A 346 14.49 11.35 17.38
N THR A 347 13.52 10.67 18.01
CA THR A 347 12.11 10.82 17.70
C THR A 347 11.65 12.25 17.94
N ARG A 348 10.82 12.78 17.04
CA ARG A 348 10.18 14.11 17.19
C ARG A 348 8.68 14.03 17.37
N VAL A 349 8.05 12.96 16.91
CA VAL A 349 6.60 12.77 16.98
C VAL A 349 6.28 11.43 17.66
N ILE A 350 5.42 11.49 18.67
CA ILE A 350 4.87 10.33 19.37
C ILE A 350 3.35 10.29 19.13
N VAL A 351 2.84 9.12 18.74
CA VAL A 351 1.43 8.88 18.48
C VAL A 351 0.92 7.83 19.48
N MET A 352 0.08 8.27 20.40
CA MET A 352 -0.63 7.45 21.37
C MET A 352 -2.08 7.25 20.92
N THR A 353 -2.53 6.00 20.91
CA THR A 353 -3.82 5.64 20.28
C THR A 353 -4.77 4.95 21.25
N THR A 354 -4.67 5.29 22.53
CA THR A 354 -5.44 4.72 23.63
C THR A 354 -5.59 5.75 24.73
N ARG A 355 -6.62 5.60 25.56
CA ARG A 355 -6.71 6.33 26.83
C ARG A 355 -5.80 5.65 27.88
N GLU A 356 -5.51 6.34 28.97
CA GLU A 356 -4.71 5.77 30.07
C GLU A 356 -5.42 4.56 30.68
N VAL A 357 -6.74 4.68 30.82
CA VAL A 357 -7.64 3.67 31.36
C VAL A 357 -8.83 3.50 30.43
N GLU A 358 -9.13 2.27 30.05
CA GLU A 358 -10.32 1.89 29.29
C GLU A 358 -11.05 0.80 30.07
N LYS A 359 -12.34 0.98 30.34
CA LYS A 359 -13.17 0.03 31.12
C LYS A 359 -12.54 -0.39 32.45
N GLY A 360 -11.93 0.56 33.15
CA GLY A 360 -11.28 0.32 34.45
C GLY A 360 -9.97 -0.48 34.35
N ARG A 361 -9.47 -0.80 33.15
CA ARG A 361 -8.17 -1.46 32.95
C ARG A 361 -7.14 -0.44 32.50
N ASN A 362 -5.98 -0.44 33.16
CA ASN A 362 -4.85 0.37 32.75
C ASN A 362 -4.33 -0.10 31.38
N LYS A 363 -4.29 0.82 30.41
CA LYS A 363 -3.80 0.61 29.05
C LYS A 363 -2.45 1.25 28.80
N CYS A 364 -2.19 2.39 29.43
CA CYS A 364 -0.91 3.09 29.42
C CYS A 364 -0.80 3.93 30.69
N VAL A 365 0.34 3.89 31.39
CA VAL A 365 0.60 4.90 32.43
C VAL A 365 1.00 6.22 31.77
N PRO A 366 0.62 7.37 32.33
CA PRO A 366 1.17 8.65 31.90
C PRO A 366 2.69 8.68 32.08
N TYR A 367 3.41 8.87 30.99
CA TYR A 367 4.87 9.01 30.99
C TYR A 367 5.31 10.47 30.85
N TRP A 368 4.38 11.41 30.71
CA TRP A 368 4.61 12.84 30.59
C TRP A 368 4.28 13.57 31.91
N PRO A 369 4.88 14.75 32.17
CA PRO A 369 4.48 15.61 33.28
C PRO A 369 3.20 16.40 32.96
N GLU A 370 2.58 16.97 34.00
CA GLU A 370 1.47 17.93 33.83
C GLU A 370 1.93 19.21 33.12
N MET A 371 0.99 20.01 32.59
CA MET A 371 1.29 21.25 31.87
C MET A 371 2.16 22.19 32.72
N GLN A 372 3.24 22.71 32.15
CA GLN A 372 4.29 23.51 32.81
C GLN A 372 5.09 22.78 33.90
N GLY A 373 4.85 21.49 34.10
CA GLY A 373 5.63 20.64 34.98
C GLY A 373 6.84 20.00 34.29
N SER A 374 7.80 19.60 35.11
CA SER A 374 8.97 18.81 34.70
C SER A 374 9.04 17.50 35.49
N LYS A 375 9.59 16.46 34.88
CA LYS A 375 9.77 15.15 35.49
C LYS A 375 11.11 14.55 35.07
N GLU A 376 11.90 14.11 36.04
CA GLU A 376 13.09 13.32 35.80
C GLU A 376 12.70 11.88 35.42
N VAL A 377 13.28 11.38 34.33
CA VAL A 377 13.02 10.05 33.74
C VAL A 377 14.34 9.40 33.37
N GLY A 378 14.97 8.74 34.34
CA GLY A 378 16.33 8.22 34.19
C GLY A 378 17.34 9.36 34.02
N PRO A 379 18.20 9.36 32.99
CA PRO A 379 19.21 10.40 32.78
C PRO A 379 18.67 11.66 32.07
N TYR A 380 17.34 11.79 31.93
CA TYR A 380 16.70 12.90 31.22
C TYR A 380 15.73 13.65 32.12
N VAL A 381 15.51 14.92 31.79
CA VAL A 381 14.37 15.69 32.26
C VAL A 381 13.41 15.94 31.11
N VAL A 382 12.13 15.71 31.34
CA VAL A 382 11.05 16.01 30.39
C VAL A 382 10.18 17.09 30.98
N THR A 383 9.91 18.13 30.20
CA THR A 383 9.06 19.27 30.56
C THR A 383 7.88 19.36 29.60
N CYS A 384 6.66 19.54 30.10
CA CYS A 384 5.49 19.80 29.26
C CYS A 384 5.32 21.30 29.07
N VAL A 385 5.59 21.79 27.85
CA VAL A 385 5.59 23.22 27.51
C VAL A 385 4.17 23.70 27.21
N SER A 386 3.38 22.90 26.48
CA SER A 386 2.00 23.24 26.17
C SER A 386 1.13 22.02 25.97
N GLU A 387 -0.16 22.18 26.24
CA GLU A 387 -1.20 21.19 26.01
C GLU A 387 -2.35 21.86 25.25
N ARG A 388 -2.90 21.16 24.25
CA ARG A 388 -4.05 21.62 23.46
C ARG A 388 -5.03 20.49 23.24
N ASP A 389 -6.30 20.76 23.52
CA ASP A 389 -7.41 19.88 23.20
C ASP A 389 -7.90 20.16 21.77
N ALA A 390 -7.99 19.11 20.96
CA ALA A 390 -8.76 19.08 19.73
C ALA A 390 -9.98 18.18 19.91
N THR A 391 -10.86 18.11 18.92
CA THR A 391 -12.10 17.34 19.01
C THR A 391 -11.84 15.86 19.32
N ASP A 392 -10.92 15.23 18.57
CA ASP A 392 -10.71 13.78 18.65
C ASP A 392 -9.40 13.35 19.32
N TYR A 393 -8.54 14.31 19.62
CA TYR A 393 -7.19 14.05 20.12
C TYR A 393 -6.67 15.21 20.95
N LYS A 394 -5.65 14.92 21.76
CA LYS A 394 -4.92 15.91 22.56
C LYS A 394 -3.48 16.02 22.04
N ILE A 395 -2.99 17.25 21.94
CA ILE A 395 -1.60 17.54 21.58
C ILE A 395 -0.86 18.03 22.82
N ARG A 396 0.31 17.45 23.10
CA ARG A 396 1.26 17.96 24.07
C ARG A 396 2.57 18.29 23.37
N VAL A 397 3.12 19.47 23.64
CA VAL A 397 4.47 19.84 23.23
C VAL A 397 5.35 19.68 24.45
N MET A 398 6.31 18.76 24.36
CA MET A 398 7.25 18.48 25.43
C MET A 398 8.67 18.82 24.99
N GLU A 399 9.53 19.06 25.96
CA GLU A 399 10.96 19.22 25.77
C GLU A 399 11.68 18.17 26.60
N ILE A 400 12.63 17.48 25.97
CA ILE A 400 13.52 16.52 26.64
C ILE A 400 14.97 17.01 26.53
N SER A 401 15.70 16.94 27.64
CA SER A 401 17.15 17.17 27.67
C SER A 401 17.84 16.18 28.62
N PRO A 402 19.10 15.81 28.36
CA PRO A 402 19.92 15.10 29.33
C PRO A 402 20.14 15.95 30.58
N LEU A 403 20.22 15.31 31.75
CA LEU A 403 20.47 16.01 33.02
C LEU A 403 21.87 16.65 33.07
N ASP A 404 22.85 16.06 32.38
CA ASP A 404 24.22 16.53 32.30
C ASP A 404 24.43 17.59 31.19
N GLN A 405 23.48 17.73 30.26
CA GLN A 405 23.56 18.61 29.09
C GLN A 405 22.25 19.34 28.87
N SER A 406 21.92 20.28 29.77
CA SER A 406 20.68 21.07 29.72
C SER A 406 20.49 21.85 28.41
N ASP A 407 21.57 22.18 27.69
CA ASP A 407 21.52 22.91 26.42
C ASP A 407 21.09 22.03 25.24
N SER A 408 21.14 20.70 25.38
CA SER A 408 20.79 19.74 24.32
C SER A 408 19.29 19.43 24.33
N VAL A 409 18.46 20.48 24.20
CA VAL A 409 16.99 20.34 24.27
C VAL A 409 16.43 19.84 22.94
N ARG A 410 15.50 18.89 23.00
CA ARG A 410 14.71 18.44 21.85
C ARG A 410 13.23 18.60 22.12
N THR A 411 12.54 19.30 21.23
CA THR A 411 11.08 19.36 21.22
C THR A 411 10.48 18.05 20.70
N ILE A 412 9.48 17.54 21.41
CA ILE A 412 8.72 16.34 21.12
C ILE A 412 7.24 16.70 21.02
N TRP A 413 6.62 16.35 19.89
CA TRP A 413 5.19 16.50 19.67
C TRP A 413 4.48 15.20 19.98
N HIS A 414 3.60 15.23 20.97
CA HIS A 414 2.87 14.07 21.43
C HIS A 414 1.39 14.20 21.10
N TYR A 415 0.93 13.32 20.24
CA TYR A 415 -0.45 13.24 19.76
C TYR A 415 -1.15 12.05 20.41
N GLN A 416 -2.21 12.30 21.18
CA GLN A 416 -3.01 11.28 21.83
C GLN A 416 -4.41 11.25 21.24
N TYR A 417 -4.74 10.22 20.45
CA TYR A 417 -6.08 10.02 19.93
C TYR A 417 -7.01 9.49 21.02
N LEU A 418 -8.15 10.17 21.23
CA LEU A 418 -9.07 9.95 22.35
C LEU A 418 -10.44 9.44 21.88
N SER A 419 -10.81 9.63 20.62
CA SER A 419 -12.11 9.19 20.07
C SER A 419 -12.14 7.73 19.64
N TRP A 420 -11.13 6.92 19.98
CA TRP A 420 -11.18 5.48 19.71
C TRP A 420 -12.21 4.79 20.63
N PRO A 421 -13.14 3.99 20.09
CA PRO A 421 -14.12 3.30 20.93
C PRO A 421 -13.48 2.16 21.72
N ASP A 422 -13.99 1.90 22.93
CA ASP A 422 -13.50 0.81 23.79
C ASP A 422 -13.66 -0.59 23.17
N HIS A 423 -14.54 -0.74 22.17
CA HIS A 423 -14.75 -1.97 21.41
C HIS A 423 -14.76 -1.67 19.92
N GLY A 424 -14.06 -2.50 19.15
CA GLY A 424 -14.06 -2.41 17.69
C GLY A 424 -13.23 -1.25 17.16
N VAL A 425 -13.83 -0.53 16.21
CA VAL A 425 -13.22 0.53 15.41
C VAL A 425 -14.21 1.70 15.34
N PRO A 426 -13.76 2.94 15.08
CA PRO A 426 -14.67 4.05 14.78
C PRO A 426 -15.62 3.71 13.64
N GLU A 427 -16.84 4.27 13.68
CA GLU A 427 -17.85 4.07 12.63
C GLU A 427 -17.39 4.66 11.29
N GLU A 428 -16.76 5.84 11.35
CA GLU A 428 -16.24 6.56 10.18
C GLU A 428 -14.72 6.80 10.33
N PRO A 429 -13.93 6.72 9.24
CA PRO A 429 -12.49 6.90 9.31
C PRO A 429 -12.03 8.37 9.24
N GLY A 430 -12.90 9.33 8.88
CA GLY A 430 -12.54 10.74 8.70
C GLY A 430 -11.80 11.39 9.87
N GLY A 431 -12.23 11.16 11.11
CA GLY A 431 -11.55 11.69 12.32
C GLY A 431 -10.12 11.14 12.45
N VAL A 432 -9.92 9.86 12.14
CA VAL A 432 -8.60 9.22 12.13
C VAL A 432 -7.74 9.77 10.99
N LEU A 433 -8.29 9.93 9.79
CA LEU A 433 -7.56 10.46 8.64
C LEU A 433 -7.11 11.91 8.86
N SER A 434 -7.99 12.75 9.41
CA SER A 434 -7.65 14.14 9.79
C SER A 434 -6.52 14.18 10.82
N PHE A 435 -6.58 13.31 11.83
CA PHE A 435 -5.53 13.16 12.83
C PHE A 435 -4.19 12.75 12.20
N LEU A 436 -4.19 11.73 11.34
CA LEU A 436 -2.97 11.23 10.69
C LEU A 436 -2.36 12.25 9.73
N THR A 437 -3.17 13.04 9.02
CA THR A 437 -2.70 14.15 8.17
C THR A 437 -1.89 15.16 8.98
N GLN A 438 -2.37 15.53 10.18
CA GLN A 438 -1.66 16.47 11.04
C GLN A 438 -0.38 15.89 11.62
N VAL A 439 -0.40 14.62 12.03
CA VAL A 439 0.79 13.90 12.51
C VAL A 439 1.86 13.83 11.43
N ASN A 440 1.48 13.45 10.20
CA ASN A 440 2.40 13.36 9.06
C ASN A 440 2.96 14.72 8.66
N SER A 441 2.12 15.77 8.63
CA SER A 441 2.56 17.14 8.38
C SER A 441 3.57 17.59 9.43
N LYS A 442 3.33 17.27 10.71
CA LYS A 442 4.23 17.65 11.80
C LYS A 442 5.57 16.93 11.71
N GLN A 443 5.58 15.63 11.38
CA GLN A 443 6.82 14.88 11.17
C GLN A 443 7.64 15.46 10.01
N ALA A 444 6.99 15.88 8.93
CA ALA A 444 7.65 16.43 7.74
C ALA A 444 8.34 17.80 7.99
N GLU A 445 7.93 18.54 9.04
CA GLU A 445 8.61 19.79 9.44
C GLU A 445 10.04 19.55 9.96
N PHE A 446 10.38 18.31 10.35
CA PHE A 446 11.68 17.97 10.94
C PHE A 446 12.54 17.14 9.97
N THR A 447 13.46 17.80 9.27
CA THR A 447 14.34 17.18 8.25
C THR A 447 15.24 16.05 8.79
N ASN A 448 15.66 16.13 10.06
CA ASN A 448 16.53 15.15 10.72
C ASN A 448 15.81 14.39 11.84
N ALA A 449 14.47 14.27 11.77
CA ALA A 449 13.74 13.45 12.73
C ALA A 449 14.02 11.97 12.51
N GLY A 450 14.24 11.24 13.60
CA GLY A 450 14.24 9.79 13.55
C GLY A 450 12.82 9.20 13.51
N PRO A 451 12.69 7.89 13.74
CA PRO A 451 11.44 7.17 13.61
C PRO A 451 10.31 7.76 14.46
N MET A 452 9.13 7.88 13.87
CA MET A 452 7.91 8.18 14.62
C MET A 452 7.54 6.98 15.48
N ILE A 453 7.30 7.22 16.77
CA ILE A 453 6.87 6.19 17.71
C ILE A 453 5.34 6.15 17.72
N ILE A 454 4.77 4.98 17.47
CA ILE A 454 3.33 4.73 17.53
C ILE A 454 3.06 3.64 18.55
N HIS A 455 2.23 3.92 19.55
CA HIS A 455 1.90 2.95 20.59
C HIS A 455 0.42 2.95 20.98
N CYS A 456 0.01 1.82 21.55
CA CYS A 456 -1.33 1.53 22.04
C CYS A 456 -1.21 0.51 23.17
N SER A 457 -2.35 0.02 23.69
CA SER A 457 -2.35 -1.10 24.63
C SER A 457 -1.87 -2.42 24.02
N MET A 458 -2.42 -2.83 22.87
CA MET A 458 -2.21 -4.19 22.31
C MET A 458 -1.81 -4.21 20.85
N THR A 459 -2.25 -3.23 20.07
CA THR A 459 -2.19 -3.26 18.60
C THR A 459 -1.85 -1.90 18.03
N VAL A 460 -0.98 -1.87 17.03
CA VAL A 460 -0.62 -0.64 16.32
C VAL A 460 -1.14 -0.73 14.88
N PHE A 461 -2.43 -1.03 14.67
CA PHE A 461 -2.98 -1.11 13.30
C PHE A 461 -3.00 0.27 12.60
N LEU A 462 -3.06 1.37 13.36
CA LEU A 462 -2.93 2.73 12.82
C LEU A 462 -1.61 2.97 12.11
N LEU A 463 -0.54 2.25 12.48
CA LEU A 463 0.73 2.31 11.76
C LEU A 463 0.57 1.89 10.30
N LEU A 464 -0.28 0.89 10.02
CA LEU A 464 -0.50 0.48 8.65
C LEU A 464 -1.23 1.56 7.85
N ILE A 465 -2.21 2.24 8.45
CA ILE A 465 -2.91 3.35 7.79
C ILE A 465 -1.93 4.50 7.52
N VAL A 466 -1.01 4.79 8.45
CA VAL A 466 0.07 5.78 8.24
C VAL A 466 0.98 5.36 7.08
N ILE A 467 1.41 4.09 7.03
CA ILE A 467 2.26 3.58 5.95
C ILE A 467 1.55 3.67 4.61
N LEU A 468 0.28 3.23 4.54
CA LEU A 468 -0.50 3.23 3.30
C LEU A 468 -0.81 4.64 2.81
N THR A 469 -1.22 5.55 3.70
CA THR A 469 -1.49 6.94 3.32
C THR A 469 -0.22 7.68 2.91
N SER A 470 0.90 7.43 3.59
CA SER A 470 2.20 7.97 3.16
C SER A 470 2.69 7.39 1.83
N TRP A 471 2.30 6.18 1.48
CA TRP A 471 2.57 5.63 0.15
C TRP A 471 1.66 6.29 -0.89
N LEU A 472 0.37 6.39 -0.60
CA LEU A 472 -0.61 6.96 -1.54
C LEU A 472 -0.39 8.45 -1.82
N SER A 473 0.27 9.18 -0.91
CA SER A 473 0.66 10.56 -1.18
C SER A 473 1.63 10.71 -2.36
N THR A 474 2.28 9.63 -2.83
CA THR A 474 3.13 9.67 -4.03
C THR A 474 2.36 9.49 -5.34
N GLY A 475 1.06 9.17 -5.27
CA GLY A 475 0.20 8.96 -6.44
C GLY A 475 -0.95 8.00 -6.16
N LEU A 476 -2.13 8.30 -6.70
CA LEU A 476 -3.37 7.54 -6.48
C LEU A 476 -3.58 6.40 -7.50
N ASP A 477 -2.72 6.28 -8.50
CA ASP A 477 -2.82 5.31 -9.59
C ASP A 477 -1.81 4.17 -9.43
N CYS A 478 -1.74 3.62 -8.21
CA CYS A 478 -0.82 2.55 -7.83
C CYS A 478 -1.56 1.27 -7.42
N ASP A 479 -0.82 0.18 -7.32
CA ASP A 479 -1.34 -1.08 -6.78
C ASP A 479 -1.29 -1.04 -5.24
N ILE A 480 -2.40 -1.35 -4.60
CA ILE A 480 -2.47 -1.59 -3.16
C ILE A 480 -2.80 -3.06 -2.92
N ASP A 481 -2.14 -3.64 -1.93
CA ASP A 481 -2.44 -4.97 -1.42
C ASP A 481 -2.46 -4.87 0.11
N ILE A 482 -3.65 -4.60 0.66
CA ILE A 482 -3.82 -4.40 2.12
C ILE A 482 -3.44 -5.68 2.85
N GLN A 483 -3.79 -6.85 2.31
CA GLN A 483 -3.46 -8.14 2.88
C GLN A 483 -1.94 -8.33 3.00
N LYS A 484 -1.18 -8.13 1.91
CA LYS A 484 0.28 -8.22 1.94
C LYS A 484 0.93 -7.14 2.80
N SER A 485 0.35 -5.94 2.85
CA SER A 485 0.86 -4.87 3.69
C SER A 485 0.72 -5.22 5.18
N ILE A 486 -0.38 -5.88 5.56
CA ILE A 486 -0.54 -6.45 6.91
C ILE A 486 0.48 -7.56 7.16
N GLN A 487 0.67 -8.47 6.21
CA GLN A 487 1.67 -9.54 6.36
C GLN A 487 3.08 -8.96 6.55
N MET A 488 3.44 -7.93 5.78
CA MET A 488 4.73 -7.24 5.88
C MET A 488 4.97 -6.62 7.26
N VAL A 489 3.96 -5.99 7.87
CA VAL A 489 4.11 -5.46 9.24
C VAL A 489 4.08 -6.58 10.29
N ARG A 490 3.30 -7.65 10.07
CA ARG A 490 3.26 -8.85 10.92
C ARG A 490 4.56 -9.62 10.91
N ASP A 491 5.35 -9.52 9.85
CA ASP A 491 6.70 -10.10 9.78
C ASP A 491 7.71 -9.29 10.61
N GLN A 492 7.38 -8.05 11.01
CA GLN A 492 8.25 -7.17 11.79
C GLN A 492 7.81 -7.01 13.23
N ARG A 493 6.51 -7.21 13.54
CA ARG A 493 5.96 -7.29 14.90
C ARG A 493 4.75 -8.20 14.94
N SER A 494 4.73 -9.12 15.90
CA SER A 494 3.61 -10.06 16.07
C SER A 494 2.29 -9.35 16.40
N GLY A 495 1.17 -9.91 15.93
CA GLY A 495 -0.17 -9.52 16.39
C GLY A 495 -0.65 -8.14 15.92
N MET A 496 -0.09 -7.63 14.82
CA MET A 496 -0.56 -6.41 14.15
C MET A 496 -1.88 -6.70 13.42
N VAL A 497 -2.91 -5.85 13.63
CA VAL A 497 -4.30 -6.05 13.17
C VAL A 497 -4.90 -7.34 13.71
N GLN A 498 -5.72 -7.28 14.77
CA GLN A 498 -6.19 -8.46 15.50
C GLN A 498 -7.60 -8.93 15.17
N THR A 499 -8.42 -8.09 14.53
CA THR A 499 -9.82 -8.41 14.27
C THR A 499 -10.21 -8.07 12.84
N GLU A 500 -11.22 -8.77 12.33
CA GLU A 500 -11.84 -8.48 11.05
C GLU A 500 -12.35 -7.02 10.97
N ALA A 501 -12.90 -6.48 12.07
CA ALA A 501 -13.34 -5.09 12.12
C ALA A 501 -12.18 -4.11 11.85
N GLN A 502 -11.00 -4.36 12.42
CA GLN A 502 -9.79 -3.57 12.13
C GLN A 502 -9.33 -3.75 10.68
N TYR A 503 -9.39 -4.98 10.15
CA TYR A 503 -9.07 -5.28 8.76
C TYR A 503 -9.97 -4.48 7.80
N LYS A 504 -11.29 -4.54 7.99
CA LYS A 504 -12.27 -3.76 7.22
C LYS A 504 -12.06 -2.25 7.39
N PHE A 505 -11.78 -1.78 8.60
CA PHE A 505 -11.53 -0.35 8.85
C PHE A 505 -10.34 0.20 8.05
N ILE A 506 -9.28 -0.59 7.86
CA ILE A 506 -8.14 -0.19 7.01
C ILE A 506 -8.59 0.04 5.57
N TYR A 507 -9.43 -0.84 5.01
CA TYR A 507 -10.01 -0.66 3.68
C TYR A 507 -10.85 0.63 3.59
N LEU A 508 -11.73 0.86 4.57
CA LEU A 508 -12.57 2.06 4.63
C LEU A 508 -11.73 3.34 4.71
N ALA A 509 -10.71 3.35 5.57
CA ALA A 509 -9.83 4.50 5.73
C ALA A 509 -9.02 4.79 4.46
N VAL A 510 -8.52 3.75 3.78
CA VAL A 510 -7.84 3.92 2.49
C VAL A 510 -8.80 4.43 1.42
N SER A 511 -10.04 3.92 1.39
CA SER A 511 -11.07 4.37 0.44
C SER A 511 -11.38 5.85 0.61
N GLU A 512 -11.70 6.29 1.83
CA GLU A 512 -12.03 7.68 2.11
C GLU A 512 -10.84 8.62 1.86
N TYR A 513 -9.61 8.19 2.20
CA TYR A 513 -8.40 8.98 1.88
C TYR A 513 -8.25 9.22 0.37
N ILE A 514 -8.49 8.19 -0.44
CA ILE A 514 -8.39 8.27 -1.90
C ILE A 514 -9.50 9.17 -2.47
N GLU A 515 -10.73 9.08 -1.95
CA GLU A 515 -11.84 9.96 -2.36
C GLU A 515 -11.60 11.43 -2.00
N ALA A 516 -11.11 11.70 -0.78
CA ALA A 516 -10.75 13.04 -0.34
C ALA A 516 -9.63 13.62 -1.24
N SER A 517 -8.62 12.81 -1.56
CA SER A 517 -7.52 13.22 -2.44
C SER A 517 -7.98 13.50 -3.88
N LYS A 518 -8.89 12.68 -4.43
CA LYS A 518 -9.52 12.92 -5.75
C LYS A 518 -10.30 14.25 -5.77
N THR A 519 -10.99 14.57 -4.69
CA THR A 519 -11.80 15.80 -4.59
C THR A 519 -10.93 17.04 -4.47
N TYR A 520 -9.86 16.99 -3.68
CA TYR A 520 -8.89 18.07 -3.54
C TYR A 520 -8.24 18.45 -4.88
N ASN A 521 -7.81 17.45 -5.67
CA ASN A 521 -7.19 17.69 -6.98
C ASN A 521 -8.17 18.34 -7.98
N LYS A 522 -9.46 17.98 -7.95
CA LYS A 522 -10.49 18.64 -8.78
C LYS A 522 -10.76 20.08 -8.36
N GLY A 523 -10.68 20.39 -7.06
CA GLY A 523 -10.89 21.75 -6.54
C GLY A 523 -9.78 22.72 -6.96
N ALA A 524 -8.53 22.26 -7.00
CA ALA A 524 -7.40 23.07 -7.48
C ALA A 524 -7.53 23.49 -8.96
N GLU A 525 -8.18 22.68 -9.80
CA GLU A 525 -8.44 23.03 -11.21
C GLU A 525 -9.44 24.19 -11.35
N THR A 526 -10.41 24.31 -10.44
CA THR A 526 -11.43 25.38 -10.52
C THR A 526 -10.94 26.77 -10.15
N GLU A 527 -9.86 26.90 -9.37
CA GLU A 527 -9.27 28.22 -9.03
C GLU A 527 -8.40 28.80 -10.15
N TYR A 528 -7.81 27.96 -11.01
CA TYR A 528 -7.03 28.42 -12.17
C TYR A 528 -7.83 28.53 -13.47
N GLY A 529 -9.07 28.03 -13.52
CA GLY A 529 -9.93 28.04 -14.70
C GLY A 529 -10.72 29.34 -14.98
N ASN A 530 -10.69 30.33 -14.08
CA ASN A 530 -11.54 31.53 -14.17
C ASN A 530 -10.80 32.85 -14.41
N LEU A 531 -9.59 32.83 -14.98
CA LEU A 531 -9.01 34.03 -15.58
C LEU A 531 -9.57 34.21 -17.00
N GLN A 532 -10.78 34.77 -17.10
CA GLN A 532 -11.27 35.35 -18.35
C GLN A 532 -10.29 36.46 -18.78
N PHE A 533 -9.52 36.19 -19.84
CA PHE A 533 -8.78 37.22 -20.55
C PHE A 533 -9.75 38.27 -21.09
N LYS A 534 -9.86 39.42 -20.41
CA LYS A 534 -10.49 40.62 -20.97
C LYS A 534 -9.63 41.09 -22.15
N HIS A 535 -10.04 40.76 -23.37
CA HIS A 535 -9.53 41.43 -24.56
C HIS A 535 -9.82 42.93 -24.47
N GLN A 536 -8.77 43.75 -24.32
CA GLN A 536 -8.83 45.16 -24.64
C GLN A 536 -8.72 45.31 -26.18
N PRO A 537 -9.64 46.05 -26.83
CA PRO A 537 -9.53 46.32 -28.26
C PRO A 537 -8.40 47.32 -28.53
N ALA A 538 -7.46 46.93 -29.38
CA ALA A 538 -6.33 47.75 -29.80
C ALA A 538 -6.79 49.00 -30.57
N SER A 539 -6.48 50.19 -30.05
CA SER A 539 -6.65 51.45 -30.79
C SER A 539 -5.52 51.60 -31.81
N ARG A 540 -5.85 51.62 -33.11
CA ARG A 540 -4.92 52.04 -34.17
C ARG A 540 -4.69 53.56 -34.06
N LYS A 541 -3.46 53.97 -33.74
CA LYS A 541 -2.98 55.33 -34.05
C LYS A 541 -2.39 55.33 -35.45
N VAL A 542 -2.98 56.13 -36.32
CA VAL A 542 -2.48 56.50 -37.65
C VAL A 542 -1.50 57.66 -37.45
N SER A 543 -0.27 57.50 -37.91
CA SER A 543 0.67 58.62 -38.05
C SER A 543 0.62 59.14 -39.49
N LYS A 544 0.58 60.48 -39.61
CA LYS A 544 0.75 61.23 -40.86
C LYS A 544 2.18 61.15 -41.36
#